data_AF-A0A535R9A4-F1
#
_entry.id   AF-A0A535R9A4-F1
#
_cell.length_a   1.000
_cell.length_b   1.000
_cell.length_c   1.000
_cell.angle_alpha   90.00
_cell.angle_beta   90.00
_cell.angle_gamma   90.00
#
_symmetry.space_group_name_H-M   'P 1'
#
loop_
_entity.id
_entity.type
_entity.pdbx_description
1 polymer ?
#
loop_
_entity_poly.entity_id
_entity_poly.type
_entity_poly.pdbx_seq_one_letter_code
_entity_poly.pdbx_strand_id
1 'polypeptide(L)'
;MAWPFRDPAWPTKLLLTGLLWLLLSLTVVGVPLAAVNLNGWMLAAGDRYRAGGDELPPAGFYLRRGWRLSVVLFAYLVAILLLSAIPAVSGYELGGIGGGLLLVFAQSLLLVGSTALVAATPPLILLTESGGLRGGLDVAGLLRLLRRRGRESAASGLMSLLCLDIISPFGLLACGIGLVASTPYAYAVLAATAVAYDREVRR
;
A
#
# COMPACT_ATOMS: atom_id res chain seq x y z
N MET A 1 0.30 0.33 -18.24
CA MET A 1 -0.55 0.50 -17.03
C MET A 1 -2.05 0.39 -17.29
N ALA A 2 -2.50 0.24 -18.56
CA ALA A 2 -3.92 0.12 -18.89
C ALA A 2 -4.52 -1.30 -18.71
N TRP A 3 -3.81 -2.22 -18.04
CA TRP A 3 -4.29 -3.60 -17.86
C TRP A 3 -5.64 -3.70 -17.14
N PRO A 4 -5.92 -2.92 -16.08
CA PRO A 4 -7.24 -2.97 -15.42
C PRO A 4 -8.43 -2.65 -16.34
N PHE A 5 -8.22 -1.92 -17.44
CA PHE A 5 -9.25 -1.55 -18.40
C PHE A 5 -9.52 -2.62 -19.47
N ARG A 6 -8.74 -3.70 -19.50
CA ARG A 6 -8.96 -4.81 -20.44
C ARG A 6 -10.17 -5.67 -20.07
N ASP A 7 -10.60 -5.59 -18.82
CA ASP A 7 -11.80 -6.26 -18.33
C ASP A 7 -13.05 -5.42 -18.69
N PRO A 8 -14.00 -5.90 -19.50
CA PRO A 8 -15.20 -5.13 -19.85
C PRO A 8 -16.08 -4.78 -18.62
N ALA A 9 -15.98 -5.56 -17.53
CA ALA A 9 -16.69 -5.32 -16.27
C ALA A 9 -15.83 -4.56 -15.25
N TRP A 10 -14.72 -3.94 -15.66
CA TRP A 10 -13.82 -3.19 -14.78
C TRP A 10 -14.53 -2.13 -13.90
N PRO A 11 -15.50 -1.33 -14.38
CA PRO A 11 -16.07 -0.27 -13.56
C PRO A 11 -16.90 -0.87 -12.42
N THR A 12 -17.69 -1.90 -12.73
CA THR A 12 -18.54 -2.61 -11.78
C THR A 12 -17.70 -3.32 -10.72
N LYS A 13 -16.64 -4.02 -11.11
CA LYS A 13 -15.76 -4.72 -10.17
C LYS A 13 -15.03 -3.74 -9.24
N LEU A 14 -14.54 -2.62 -9.75
CA LEU A 14 -13.92 -1.58 -8.93
C LEU A 14 -14.93 -0.93 -7.98
N LEU A 15 -16.12 -0.57 -8.47
CA LEU A 15 -17.16 0.05 -7.66
C LEU A 15 -17.60 -0.87 -6.51
N LEU A 16 -17.86 -2.14 -6.80
CA LEU A 16 -18.27 -3.12 -5.78
C LEU A 16 -17.16 -3.39 -4.76
N THR A 17 -15.91 -3.49 -5.21
CA THR A 17 -14.76 -3.69 -4.31
C THR A 17 -14.54 -2.47 -3.42
N GLY A 18 -14.67 -1.27 -4.00
CA GLY A 18 -14.64 -0.02 -3.26
C GLY A 18 -15.76 0.10 -2.25
N LEU A 19 -16.98 -0.25 -2.63
CA LEU A 19 -18.15 -0.19 -1.74
C LEU A 19 -17.99 -1.17 -0.57
N LEU A 20 -17.47 -2.37 -0.84
CA LEU A 20 -17.15 -3.36 0.18
C LEU A 20 -16.06 -2.83 1.14
N TRP A 21 -15.02 -2.18 0.60
CA TRP A 21 -13.98 -1.55 1.40
C TRP A 21 -14.52 -0.42 2.27
N LEU A 22 -15.40 0.43 1.74
CA LEU A 22 -16.02 1.53 2.49
C LEU A 22 -16.95 1.00 3.59
N LEU A 23 -17.77 0.00 3.28
CA LEU A 23 -18.67 -0.63 4.23
C LEU A 23 -17.91 -1.28 5.39
N LEU A 24 -16.79 -1.95 5.11
CA LEU A 24 -15.91 -2.47 6.15
C LEU A 24 -15.27 -1.33 6.95
N SER A 25 -14.82 -0.27 6.30
CA SER A 25 -14.12 0.85 6.95
C SER A 25 -14.98 1.70 7.89
N LEU A 26 -16.31 1.54 7.87
CA LEU A 26 -17.22 2.29 8.74
C LEU A 26 -17.07 1.96 10.24
N THR A 27 -16.44 0.84 10.57
CA THR A 27 -16.29 0.38 11.96
C THR A 27 -14.82 0.30 12.35
N VAL A 28 -14.51 0.55 13.63
CA VAL A 28 -13.11 0.50 14.14
C VAL A 28 -12.48 -0.87 13.89
N VAL A 29 -13.23 -1.97 14.08
CA VAL A 29 -12.78 -3.35 13.79
C VAL A 29 -12.73 -3.61 12.29
N GLY A 30 -13.60 -2.96 11.53
CA GLY A 30 -13.69 -3.13 10.09
C GLY A 30 -12.62 -2.38 9.29
N VAL A 31 -12.03 -1.30 9.81
CA VAL A 31 -10.87 -0.62 9.20
C VAL A 31 -9.69 -1.57 8.94
N PRO A 32 -9.17 -2.33 9.92
CA PRO A 32 -8.11 -3.28 9.65
C PRO A 32 -8.57 -4.43 8.75
N LEU A 33 -9.83 -4.89 8.87
CA LEU A 33 -10.39 -5.91 7.98
C LEU A 33 -10.49 -5.43 6.52
N ALA A 34 -10.83 -4.16 6.30
CA ALA A 34 -10.90 -3.54 4.98
C ALA A 34 -9.52 -3.50 4.33
N ALA A 35 -8.49 -3.12 5.10
CA ALA A 35 -7.10 -3.15 4.64
C ALA A 35 -6.66 -4.58 4.29
N VAL A 36 -6.99 -5.57 5.13
CA VAL A 36 -6.67 -6.98 4.87
C VAL A 36 -7.38 -7.48 3.61
N ASN A 37 -8.65 -7.14 3.44
CA ASN A 37 -9.43 -7.55 2.28
C ASN A 37 -8.88 -6.96 0.98
N LEU A 38 -8.58 -5.66 1.00
CA LEU A 38 -8.11 -4.94 -0.18
C LEU A 38 -6.71 -5.40 -0.61
N ASN A 39 -5.81 -5.64 0.36
CA ASN A 39 -4.52 -6.27 0.10
C ASN A 39 -4.68 -7.68 -0.49
N GLY A 40 -5.63 -8.47 0.02
CA GLY A 40 -5.93 -9.80 -0.51
C GLY A 40 -6.46 -9.76 -1.94
N TRP A 41 -7.36 -8.81 -2.23
CA TRP A 41 -7.92 -8.60 -3.57
C TRP A 41 -6.85 -8.15 -4.56
N MET A 42 -5.95 -7.24 -4.15
CA MET A 42 -4.80 -6.82 -4.93
C MET A 42 -3.87 -7.99 -5.27
N LEU A 43 -3.54 -8.84 -4.30
CA LEU A 43 -2.71 -10.02 -4.54
C LEU A 43 -3.39 -11.00 -5.50
N ALA A 44 -4.70 -11.20 -5.35
CA ALA A 44 -5.48 -12.02 -6.28
C ALA A 44 -5.49 -11.43 -7.71
N ALA A 45 -5.51 -10.09 -7.85
CA ALA A 45 -5.40 -9.42 -9.14
C ALA A 45 -4.01 -9.64 -9.76
N GLY A 46 -2.96 -9.54 -8.93
CA GLY A 46 -1.59 -9.84 -9.33
C GLY A 46 -1.40 -11.29 -9.79
N ASP A 47 -1.98 -12.25 -9.08
CA ASP A 47 -1.93 -13.67 -9.47
C ASP A 47 -2.57 -13.92 -10.85
N ARG A 48 -3.73 -13.31 -11.11
CA ARG A 48 -4.39 -13.41 -12.43
C ARG A 48 -3.56 -12.78 -13.53
N TYR A 49 -2.97 -11.62 -13.26
CA TYR A 49 -2.10 -10.95 -14.22
C TYR A 49 -0.81 -11.76 -14.50
N ARG A 50 -0.25 -12.42 -13.47
CA ARG A 50 0.87 -13.37 -13.64
C ARG A 50 0.48 -14.56 -14.51
N ALA A 51 -0.73 -15.08 -14.33
CA ALA A 51 -1.28 -16.17 -15.14
C ALA A 51 -1.65 -15.76 -16.57
N GLY A 52 -1.48 -14.49 -16.95
CA GLY A 52 -1.83 -13.97 -18.28
C GLY A 52 -3.31 -13.68 -18.48
N GLY A 53 -4.11 -13.70 -17.41
CA GLY A 53 -5.51 -13.29 -17.47
C GLY A 53 -5.64 -11.77 -17.65
N ASP A 54 -6.66 -11.35 -18.38
CA ASP A 54 -7.00 -9.93 -18.59
C ASP A 54 -8.16 -9.44 -17.70
N GLU A 55 -8.71 -10.30 -16.84
CA GLU A 55 -9.83 -9.98 -15.97
C GLU A 55 -9.44 -9.70 -14.52
N LEU A 56 -10.06 -8.66 -13.94
CA LEU A 56 -9.97 -8.35 -12.53
C LEU A 56 -10.70 -9.42 -11.69
N PRO A 57 -10.20 -9.72 -10.48
CA PRO A 57 -10.90 -10.60 -9.54
C PRO A 57 -12.28 -10.03 -9.19
N PRO A 58 -13.30 -10.89 -9.06
CA PRO A 58 -14.62 -10.45 -8.63
C PRO A 58 -14.55 -9.82 -7.24
N ALA A 59 -15.44 -8.86 -6.96
CA ALA A 59 -15.57 -8.29 -5.62
C ALA A 59 -15.95 -9.40 -4.62
N GLY A 60 -15.25 -9.44 -3.48
CA GLY A 60 -15.44 -10.50 -2.50
C GLY A 60 -14.46 -10.41 -1.34
N PHE A 61 -14.49 -11.43 -0.47
CA PHE A 61 -13.64 -11.51 0.72
C PHE A 61 -12.36 -12.30 0.45
N TYR A 62 -11.23 -11.59 0.42
CA TYR A 62 -9.89 -12.13 0.18
C TYR A 62 -9.00 -12.10 1.43
N LEU A 63 -9.62 -12.12 2.62
CA LEU A 63 -8.94 -11.97 3.92
C LEU A 63 -7.79 -12.97 4.10
N ARG A 64 -8.01 -14.22 3.71
CA ARG A 64 -7.00 -15.29 3.82
C ARG A 64 -5.77 -15.06 2.95
N ARG A 65 -5.89 -14.34 1.83
CA ARG A 65 -4.74 -14.03 0.99
C ARG A 65 -4.00 -12.80 1.50
N GLY A 66 -4.74 -11.78 1.95
CA GLY A 66 -4.16 -10.50 2.36
C GLY A 66 -3.49 -10.48 3.72
N TRP A 67 -3.85 -11.38 4.65
CA TRP A 67 -3.47 -11.23 6.07
C TRP A 67 -1.95 -11.13 6.29
N ARG A 68 -1.13 -11.92 5.58
CA ARG A 68 0.33 -11.92 5.76
C ARG A 68 0.93 -10.57 5.41
N LEU A 69 0.57 -10.05 4.23
CA LEU A 69 1.04 -8.76 3.76
C LEU A 69 0.55 -7.63 4.67
N SER A 70 -0.71 -7.70 5.11
CA SER A 70 -1.27 -6.69 5.99
C SER A 70 -0.60 -6.66 7.36
N VAL A 71 -0.23 -7.81 7.93
CA VAL A 71 0.54 -7.85 9.20
C VAL A 71 1.93 -7.23 9.00
N VAL A 72 2.61 -7.51 7.89
CA VAL A 72 3.92 -6.93 7.59
C VAL A 72 3.81 -5.41 7.44
N LEU A 73 2.91 -4.93 6.58
CA LEU A 73 2.68 -3.49 6.38
C LEU A 73 2.28 -2.78 7.68
N PHE A 74 1.43 -3.42 8.49
CA PHE A 74 1.03 -2.89 9.79
C PHE A 74 2.21 -2.80 10.76
N ALA A 75 3.09 -3.81 10.82
CA ALA A 75 4.27 -3.78 11.66
C ALA A 75 5.22 -2.62 11.28
N TYR A 76 5.45 -2.40 9.97
CA TYR A 76 6.24 -1.25 9.51
C TYR A 76 5.57 0.09 9.84
N LEU A 77 4.25 0.20 9.64
CA LEU A 77 3.50 1.41 9.97
C LEU A 77 3.57 1.72 11.47
N VAL A 78 3.39 0.72 12.34
CA VAL A 78 3.52 0.87 13.79
C VAL A 78 4.95 1.31 14.16
N ALA A 79 5.97 0.72 13.55
CA ALA A 79 7.36 1.12 13.81
C ALA A 79 7.61 2.59 13.44
N ILE A 80 7.09 3.06 12.30
CA ILE A 80 7.18 4.46 11.88
C ILE A 80 6.43 5.37 12.85
N LEU A 81 5.21 4.99 13.24
CA LEU A 81 4.40 5.74 14.20
C LEU A 81 5.13 5.89 15.54
N LEU A 82 5.65 4.80 16.10
CA LEU A 82 6.41 4.81 17.34
C LEU A 82 7.65 5.69 17.24
N LEU A 83 8.38 5.63 16.12
CA LEU A 83 9.56 6.44 15.90
C LEU A 83 9.22 7.95 15.82
N SER A 84 8.11 8.30 15.17
CA SER A 84 7.60 9.68 15.11
C SER A 84 6.97 10.17 16.42
N ALA A 85 6.45 9.26 17.25
CA ALA A 85 5.79 9.61 18.51
C ALA A 85 6.78 10.21 19.53
N ILE A 86 8.04 9.77 19.53
CA ILE A 86 9.07 10.27 20.45
C ILE A 86 9.22 11.80 20.33
N PRO A 87 9.59 12.37 19.17
CA PRO A 87 9.66 13.83 19.03
C PRO A 87 8.30 14.52 19.13
N ALA A 88 7.19 13.85 18.77
CA ALA A 88 5.86 14.44 18.88
C ALA A 88 5.50 14.73 20.35
N VAL A 89 5.60 13.71 21.21
CA VAL A 89 5.33 13.83 22.65
C VAL A 89 6.28 14.85 23.27
N SER A 90 7.58 14.76 22.98
CA SER A 90 8.55 15.76 23.47
C SER A 90 8.21 17.19 23.01
N GLY A 91 7.70 17.36 21.80
CA GLY A 91 7.30 18.65 21.26
C GLY A 91 6.09 19.26 21.96
N TYR A 92 5.09 18.44 22.30
CA TYR A 92 3.92 18.88 23.07
C TYR A 92 4.29 19.31 24.50
N GLU A 93 5.19 18.57 25.16
CA GLU A 93 5.62 18.85 26.53
C GLU A 93 6.50 20.10 26.63
N LEU A 94 7.38 20.34 25.65
CA LEU A 94 8.32 21.47 25.69
C LEU A 94 7.62 22.82 25.45
N GLY A 95 6.65 22.86 24.53
CA GLY A 95 5.99 24.09 24.08
C GLY A 95 6.92 25.11 23.39
N GLY A 96 6.37 26.27 23.06
CA GLY A 96 7.12 27.36 22.40
C GLY A 96 7.72 26.98 21.05
N ILE A 97 8.75 27.72 20.62
CA ILE A 97 9.41 27.51 19.31
C ILE A 97 10.12 26.15 19.27
N GLY A 98 10.76 25.74 20.37
CA GLY A 98 11.46 24.45 20.46
C GLY A 98 10.51 23.26 20.34
N GLY A 99 9.34 23.32 20.99
CA GLY A 99 8.29 22.30 20.86
C GLY A 99 7.70 22.27 19.45
N GLY A 100 7.46 23.45 18.86
CA GLY A 100 7.02 23.57 17.46
C GLY A 100 7.97 22.89 16.47
N LEU A 101 9.28 23.07 16.62
CA LEU A 101 10.28 22.42 15.76
C LEU A 101 10.27 20.90 15.92
N LEU A 102 10.11 20.37 17.14
CA LEU A 102 10.01 18.94 17.40
C LEU A 102 8.74 18.32 16.77
N LEU A 103 7.61 19.03 16.81
CA LEU A 103 6.37 18.59 16.16
C LEU A 103 6.52 18.57 14.63
N VAL A 104 7.14 19.60 14.04
CA VAL A 104 7.44 19.62 12.60
C VAL A 104 8.37 18.48 12.22
N PHE A 105 9.38 18.20 13.05
CA PHE A 105 10.30 17.09 12.83
C PHE A 105 9.58 15.73 12.92
N ALA A 106 8.73 15.54 13.92
CA ALA A 106 7.90 14.34 14.07
C ALA A 106 7.00 14.11 12.85
N GLN A 107 6.32 15.16 12.39
CA GLN A 107 5.45 15.08 11.22
C GLN A 107 6.24 14.81 9.94
N SER A 108 7.43 15.41 9.81
CA SER A 108 8.33 15.15 8.69
C SER A 108 8.79 13.69 8.68
N LEU A 109 9.09 13.13 9.86
CA LEU A 109 9.50 11.73 9.99
C LEU A 109 8.36 10.77 9.65
N LEU A 110 7.14 11.08 10.10
CA LEU A 110 5.95 10.31 9.76
C LEU A 110 5.69 10.34 8.25
N LEU A 111 5.72 11.52 7.63
CA LEU A 111 5.51 11.71 6.19
C LEU A 111 6.58 10.95 5.37
N VAL A 112 7.86 11.18 5.66
CA VAL A 112 8.95 10.50 4.95
C VAL A 112 8.87 8.99 5.17
N GLY A 113 8.55 8.54 6.39
CA GLY A 113 8.39 7.13 6.71
C GLY A 113 7.23 6.47 5.94
N SER A 114 6.05 7.10 5.92
CA SER A 114 4.88 6.57 5.20
C SER A 114 5.11 6.54 3.69
N THR A 115 5.68 7.60 3.12
CA THR A 115 6.04 7.68 1.70
C THR A 115 7.08 6.61 1.35
N ALA A 116 8.09 6.39 2.20
CA ALA A 116 9.06 5.33 2.00
C ALA A 116 8.42 3.93 2.07
N LEU A 117 7.44 3.72 2.96
CA LEU A 117 6.70 2.46 3.07
C LEU A 117 5.85 2.18 1.82
N VAL A 118 5.16 3.19 1.30
CA VAL A 118 4.41 3.11 0.02
C VAL A 118 5.36 2.75 -1.12
N ALA A 119 6.51 3.42 -1.22
CA ALA A 119 7.52 3.11 -2.24
C ALA A 119 8.11 1.70 -2.08
N ALA A 120 8.25 1.21 -0.84
CA ALA A 120 8.74 -0.13 -0.52
C ALA A 120 7.66 -1.23 -0.63
N THR A 121 6.41 -0.89 -0.97
CA THR A 121 5.33 -1.88 -1.03
C THR A 121 5.58 -2.99 -2.08
N PRO A 122 6.01 -2.72 -3.33
CA PRO A 122 6.32 -3.78 -4.29
C PRO A 122 7.41 -4.78 -3.82
N PRO A 123 8.58 -4.35 -3.30
CA PRO A 123 9.56 -5.30 -2.78
C PRO A 123 9.09 -6.01 -1.50
N LEU A 124 8.29 -5.35 -0.65
CA LEU A 124 7.65 -6.01 0.50
C LEU A 124 6.69 -7.12 0.07
N ILE A 125 5.92 -6.93 -1.01
CA ILE A 125 5.07 -7.98 -1.59
C ILE A 125 5.94 -9.18 -2.00
N LEU A 126 7.04 -8.96 -2.71
CA LEU A 126 7.94 -10.04 -3.14
C LEU A 126 8.56 -10.80 -1.96
N LEU A 127 9.07 -10.08 -0.97
CA LEU A 127 9.68 -10.69 0.22
C LEU A 127 8.64 -11.45 1.07
N THR A 128 7.41 -10.95 1.13
CA THR A 128 6.31 -11.60 1.85
C THR A 128 5.80 -12.85 1.12
N GLU A 129 5.73 -12.83 -0.21
CA GLU A 129 5.33 -13.98 -1.02
C GLU A 129 6.40 -15.09 -1.00
N SER A 130 7.69 -14.73 -1.01
CA SER A 130 8.80 -15.69 -1.02
C SER A 130 9.17 -16.25 0.36
N GLY A 131 9.13 -15.42 1.41
CA GLY A 131 9.58 -15.80 2.76
C GLY A 131 8.49 -15.75 3.84
N GLY A 132 7.23 -15.53 3.46
CA GLY A 132 6.14 -15.35 4.42
C GLY A 132 6.33 -14.12 5.31
N LEU A 133 5.87 -14.19 6.56
CA LEU A 133 6.03 -13.10 7.53
C LEU A 133 7.50 -12.78 7.84
N ARG A 134 8.35 -13.82 7.94
CA ARG A 134 9.78 -13.63 8.22
C ARG A 134 10.51 -12.96 7.07
N GLY A 135 10.16 -13.30 5.82
CA GLY A 135 10.70 -12.62 4.65
C GLY A 135 10.29 -11.15 4.60
N GLY A 136 9.00 -10.87 4.83
CA GLY A 136 8.48 -9.51 4.84
C GLY A 136 9.08 -8.63 5.94
N LEU A 137 9.41 -9.18 7.11
CA LEU A 137 10.01 -8.45 8.24
C LEU A 137 11.55 -8.42 8.23
N ASP A 138 12.22 -9.04 7.25
CA ASP A 138 13.67 -8.96 7.11
C ASP A 138 14.09 -7.58 6.58
N VAL A 139 14.24 -6.62 7.50
CA VAL A 139 14.67 -5.24 7.21
C VAL A 139 16.03 -5.23 6.50
N ALA A 140 16.95 -6.14 6.84
CA ALA A 140 18.26 -6.22 6.20
C ALA A 140 18.15 -6.77 4.77
N GLY A 141 17.27 -7.74 4.54
CA GLY A 141 16.90 -8.22 3.21
C GLY A 141 16.29 -7.11 2.34
N LEU A 142 15.34 -6.36 2.89
CA LEU A 142 14.71 -5.21 2.23
C LEU A 142 15.74 -4.13 1.87
N LEU A 143 16.58 -3.72 2.81
CA LEU A 143 17.65 -2.73 2.58
C LEU A 143 18.65 -3.19 1.53
N ARG A 144 19.03 -4.48 1.52
CA ARG A 144 19.92 -5.05 0.51
C ARG A 144 19.27 -5.02 -0.88
N LEU A 145 17.98 -5.34 -0.97
CA LEU A 145 17.23 -5.32 -2.22
C LEU A 145 17.13 -3.89 -2.78
N LEU A 146 16.76 -2.93 -1.92
CA LEU A 146 16.67 -1.51 -2.26
C LEU A 146 18.04 -0.92 -2.68
N ARG A 147 19.11 -1.26 -1.96
CA ARG A 147 20.46 -0.76 -2.27
C ARG A 147 21.04 -1.37 -3.55
N ARG A 148 20.82 -2.66 -3.82
CA ARG A 148 21.37 -3.33 -4.99
C ARG A 148 20.64 -2.97 -6.29
N ARG A 149 19.35 -2.64 -6.24
CA ARG A 149 18.52 -2.37 -7.43
C ARG A 149 17.78 -1.03 -7.33
N GLY A 150 18.47 -0.01 -6.80
CA GLY A 150 17.89 1.30 -6.51
C GLY A 150 17.19 2.00 -7.70
N ARG A 151 17.66 1.79 -8.95
CA ARG A 151 17.02 2.36 -10.16
C ARG A 151 15.66 1.73 -10.49
N GLU A 152 15.57 0.40 -10.40
CA GLU A 152 14.34 -0.36 -10.67
C GLU A 152 13.34 -0.18 -9.51
N SER A 153 13.84 -0.21 -8.27
CA SER A 153 13.02 0.07 -7.07
C SER A 153 12.53 1.51 -6.99
N ALA A 154 13.31 2.49 -7.49
CA ALA A 154 12.87 3.88 -7.57
C ALA A 154 11.74 4.04 -8.59
N ALA A 155 11.81 3.40 -9.76
CA ALA A 155 10.74 3.47 -10.76
C ALA A 155 9.43 2.82 -10.26
N SER A 156 9.51 1.63 -9.64
CA SER A 156 8.34 0.97 -9.05
C SER A 156 7.80 1.73 -7.83
N GLY A 157 8.69 2.29 -7.02
CA GLY A 157 8.35 3.09 -5.84
C GLY A 157 7.68 4.42 -6.20
N LEU A 158 8.18 5.12 -7.23
CA LEU A 158 7.61 6.35 -7.74
C LEU A 158 6.19 6.12 -8.30
N MET A 159 5.96 4.97 -8.95
CA MET A 159 4.63 4.61 -9.44
C MET A 159 3.67 4.22 -8.33
N SER A 160 4.16 3.56 -7.26
CA SER A 160 3.38 3.31 -6.05
C SER A 160 2.96 4.61 -5.37
N LEU A 161 3.89 5.56 -5.27
CA LEU A 161 3.65 6.91 -4.76
C LEU A 161 2.60 7.67 -5.56
N LEU A 162 2.69 7.65 -6.89
CA LEU A 162 1.68 8.24 -7.77
C LEU A 162 0.30 7.60 -7.57
N CYS A 163 0.22 6.29 -7.38
CA CYS A 163 -1.06 5.60 -7.25
C CYS A 163 -1.71 5.76 -5.87
N LEU A 164 -0.94 5.64 -4.79
CA LEU A 164 -1.48 5.59 -3.43
C LEU A 164 -1.55 6.97 -2.78
N ASP A 165 -0.50 7.78 -2.91
CA ASP A 165 -0.40 9.08 -2.22
C ASP A 165 -0.96 10.25 -3.04
N ILE A 166 -1.08 10.10 -4.37
CA ILE A 166 -1.64 11.15 -5.24
C ILE A 166 -3.05 10.77 -5.70
N ILE A 167 -3.23 9.65 -6.40
CA ILE A 167 -4.54 9.31 -7.01
C ILE A 167 -5.62 9.00 -5.94
N SER A 168 -5.28 8.31 -4.86
CA SER A 168 -6.26 7.97 -3.81
C SER A 168 -6.88 9.21 -3.14
N PRO A 169 -6.12 10.23 -2.67
CA PRO A 169 -6.70 11.43 -2.06
C PRO A 169 -7.42 12.37 -3.04
N PHE A 170 -7.10 12.36 -4.34
CA PHE A 170 -7.89 13.11 -5.33
C PHE A 170 -9.36 12.65 -5.36
N GLY A 171 -9.63 11.38 -5.08
CA GLY A 171 -11.00 10.86 -4.95
C GLY A 171 -11.77 11.41 -3.74
N LEU A 172 -11.05 11.73 -2.66
CA LEU A 172 -11.61 12.40 -1.48
C LEU A 172 -11.98 13.85 -1.81
N LEU A 173 -11.10 14.56 -2.54
CA LEU A 173 -11.29 15.96 -2.93
C LEU A 173 -12.41 16.16 -3.96
N ALA A 174 -12.64 15.17 -4.83
CA ALA A 174 -13.63 15.28 -5.91
C ALA A 174 -15.08 15.12 -5.42
N CYS A 175 -15.40 14.09 -4.61
CA CYS A 175 -16.78 13.88 -4.11
C CYS A 175 -16.98 12.76 -3.06
N GLY A 176 -15.93 12.18 -2.46
CA GLY A 176 -16.06 11.02 -1.55
C GLY A 176 -16.42 9.70 -2.26
N ILE A 177 -17.32 9.73 -3.25
CA ILE A 177 -17.56 8.64 -4.21
C ILE A 177 -16.31 8.37 -5.03
N GLY A 178 -15.54 9.43 -5.34
CA GLY A 178 -14.23 9.32 -5.99
C GLY A 178 -13.26 8.44 -5.21
N LEU A 179 -13.29 8.46 -3.87
CA LEU A 179 -12.45 7.64 -3.01
C LEU A 179 -12.76 6.14 -3.18
N VAL A 180 -14.05 5.81 -3.26
CA VAL A 180 -14.55 4.44 -3.44
C VAL A 180 -14.04 3.84 -4.75
N ALA A 181 -13.94 4.62 -5.81
CA ALA A 181 -13.45 4.15 -7.10
C ALA A 181 -11.92 4.24 -7.24
N SER A 182 -11.30 5.30 -6.73
CA SER A 182 -9.86 5.57 -6.89
C SER A 182 -8.99 4.62 -6.06
N THR A 183 -9.43 4.24 -4.86
CA THR A 183 -8.68 3.32 -3.99
C THR A 183 -8.52 1.92 -4.60
N PRO A 184 -9.57 1.17 -4.97
CA PRO A 184 -9.40 -0.14 -5.60
C PRO A 184 -8.69 -0.04 -6.96
N TYR A 185 -8.88 1.07 -7.69
CA TYR A 185 -8.12 1.33 -8.91
C TYR A 185 -6.61 1.42 -8.64
N ALA A 186 -6.19 2.20 -7.63
CA ALA A 186 -4.79 2.33 -7.24
C ALA A 186 -4.18 0.96 -6.86
N TYR A 187 -4.92 0.12 -6.15
CA TYR A 187 -4.49 -1.24 -5.80
C TYR A 187 -4.42 -2.17 -7.02
N ALA A 188 -5.33 -2.04 -8.00
CA ALA A 188 -5.24 -2.80 -9.25
C ALA A 188 -3.99 -2.42 -10.06
N VAL A 189 -3.66 -1.13 -10.10
CA VAL A 189 -2.42 -0.65 -10.73
C VAL A 189 -1.19 -1.12 -9.95
N LEU A 190 -1.23 -1.10 -8.61
CA LEU A 190 -0.15 -1.62 -7.76
C LEU A 190 0.09 -3.11 -7.97
N ALA A 191 -0.97 -3.90 -8.17
CA ALA A 191 -0.83 -5.31 -8.54
C ALA A 191 -0.08 -5.47 -9.88
N ALA A 192 -0.44 -4.67 -10.89
CA ALA A 192 0.23 -4.71 -12.18
C ALA A 192 1.71 -4.29 -12.09
N THR A 193 2.04 -3.26 -11.30
CA THR A 193 3.42 -2.81 -11.09
C THR A 193 4.24 -3.83 -10.30
N ALA A 194 3.66 -4.47 -9.28
CA ALA A 194 4.32 -5.52 -8.52
C ALA A 194 4.69 -6.73 -9.40
N VAL A 195 3.81 -7.11 -10.34
CA VAL A 195 4.10 -8.18 -11.32
C VAL A 195 5.13 -7.75 -12.36
N ALA A 196 5.08 -6.50 -12.84
CA ALA A 196 6.11 -5.97 -13.73
C ALA A 196 7.49 -5.97 -13.05
N TYR A 197 7.55 -5.55 -11.79
CA TYR A 197 8.75 -5.58 -10.97
C TYR A 197 9.28 -7.01 -10.75
N ASP A 198 8.41 -7.98 -10.44
CA ASP A 198 8.78 -9.41 -10.33
C ASP A 198 9.43 -9.94 -11.61
N ARG A 199 8.90 -9.55 -12.78
CA ARG A 199 9.46 -9.95 -14.09
C ARG A 199 10.82 -9.32 -14.37
N GLU A 200 11.05 -8.08 -13.95
CA GLU A 200 12.36 -7.42 -14.07
C GLU A 200 13.39 -8.02 -13.11
N VAL A 201 12.97 -8.38 -11.89
CA VAL A 201 13.87 -8.99 -10.89
C VAL A 201 14.33 -10.40 -11.31
N ARG A 202 13.47 -11.15 -12.01
CA ARG A 202 13.75 -12.52 -12.48
C ARG A 202 14.51 -12.61 -13.81
N ARG A 203 14.72 -11.50 -14.52
CA ARG A 203 15.60 -11.41 -15.69
C ARG A 203 17.04 -11.18 -15.24
#